data_AF-A0A952QTR8-F1
#
_entry.id   AF-A0A952QTR8-F1
#
_cell.length_a   1.000
_cell.length_b   1.000
_cell.length_c   1.000
_cell.angle_alpha   90.00
_cell.angle_beta   90.00
_cell.angle_gamma   90.00
#
_symmetry.space_group_name_H-M   'P 1'
#
loop_
_entity.id
_entity.type
_entity.pdbx_description
1 polymer ?
#
loop_
_entity_poly.entity_id
_entity_poly.type
_entity_poly.pdbx_seq_one_letter_code
_entity_poly.pdbx_strand_id
1 'polypeptide(L)'
;IMVPVVGLKRSLGLGMETEGQGNGAPGGNPYLIVSEYNGSLQGFLVAGVDRIIRFSWSAIKTPPAIVRENNKGAVTAVTMLEDGRMVLILDVEKVLNDICPRTDDDVFAGMTIAPELRSKCVLFADDSSVARMQIRKALDRLSMSYVIATTGGEAWQKLQALADQATAEGKEQVDQIQCILSDIEMPEMDGFTLTKHIRADPRLAHLPVMLHSSLTGACNMEKGRTVGATDYITKFDAKMLGEKLALYIQNPNANVKKAA
;
A
#
# COMPACT_ATOMS: atom_id res chain seq x y z
N ILE A 1 8.70 21.17 17.65
CA ILE A 1 8.25 19.90 17.05
C ILE A 1 9.47 19.00 17.01
N MET A 2 9.44 17.83 17.66
CA MET A 2 10.53 16.84 17.55
C MET A 2 10.27 15.98 16.32
N VAL A 3 11.27 15.85 15.44
CA VAL A 3 11.18 15.03 14.23
C VAL A 3 12.16 13.87 14.38
N PRO A 4 11.69 12.61 14.50
CA PRO A 4 12.57 11.45 14.50
C PRO A 4 13.36 11.39 13.19
N VAL A 5 14.66 11.08 13.29
CA VAL A 5 15.57 11.01 12.14
C VAL A 5 16.04 9.57 11.91
N VAL A 6 15.81 9.08 10.71
CA VAL A 6 16.19 7.77 10.20
C VAL A 6 17.45 7.90 9.34
N GLY A 7 18.54 7.28 9.77
CA GLY A 7 19.77 7.18 8.98
C GLY A 7 19.66 6.12 7.91
N LEU A 8 19.25 6.49 6.69
CA LEU A 8 18.92 5.52 5.63
C LEU A 8 20.10 4.61 5.26
N LYS A 9 21.32 5.13 5.23
CA LYS A 9 22.53 4.32 4.94
C LYS A 9 22.69 3.17 5.93
N ARG A 10 22.51 3.47 7.23
CA ARG A 10 22.59 2.48 8.30
C ARG A 10 21.45 1.48 8.22
N SER A 11 20.23 1.96 8.00
CA SER A 11 19.03 1.12 7.96
C SER A 11 19.04 0.12 6.80
N LEU A 12 19.62 0.52 5.66
CA LEU A 12 19.79 -0.35 4.49
C LEU A 12 20.99 -1.30 4.60
N GLY A 13 21.76 -1.24 5.69
CA GLY A 13 22.95 -2.08 5.87
C GLY A 13 24.13 -1.69 4.98
N LEU A 14 24.16 -0.46 4.44
CA LEU A 14 25.22 0.06 3.56
C LEU A 14 26.41 0.62 4.35
N GLY A 15 26.58 0.19 5.60
CA GLY A 15 27.59 0.67 6.54
C GLY A 15 27.11 1.79 7.47
N MET A 16 27.99 2.24 8.36
CA MET A 16 27.70 3.37 9.24
C MET A 16 27.70 4.68 8.44
N GLU A 17 26.93 5.64 8.95
CA GLU A 17 27.15 7.04 8.59
C GLU A 17 28.51 7.43 9.15
N THR A 18 29.52 7.44 8.29
CA THR A 18 30.74 8.17 8.58
C THR A 18 30.33 9.62 8.74
N GLU A 19 30.54 10.18 9.93
CA GLU A 19 30.59 11.64 10.09
C GLU A 19 31.47 12.18 8.96
N GLY A 20 30.85 12.86 7.99
CA GLY A 20 31.55 13.66 6.99
C GLY A 20 32.49 12.95 6.00
N GLN A 21 32.15 11.77 5.45
CA GLN A 21 32.82 11.27 4.23
C GLN A 21 31.83 10.73 3.20
N GLY A 22 31.01 11.63 2.66
CA GLY A 22 30.47 11.45 1.31
C GLY A 22 31.58 11.71 0.28
N ASN A 23 31.38 11.27 -0.97
CA ASN A 23 32.29 11.51 -2.10
C ASN A 23 32.34 13.00 -2.57
N GLY A 24 32.03 13.93 -1.67
CA GLY A 24 32.28 15.36 -1.79
C GLY A 24 33.29 15.78 -0.72
N ALA A 25 34.10 16.78 -1.00
CA ALA A 25 35.17 17.32 -0.17
C ALA A 25 34.96 17.18 1.36
N PRO A 26 36.04 16.97 2.15
CA PRO A 26 35.95 16.82 3.60
C PRO A 26 35.22 18.03 4.21
N GLY A 27 34.03 17.80 4.79
CA GLY A 27 33.17 18.85 5.35
C GLY A 27 31.73 18.95 4.79
N GLY A 28 31.27 18.03 3.94
CA GLY A 28 29.89 18.05 3.42
C GLY A 28 28.84 17.71 4.49
N ASN A 29 27.94 18.64 4.81
CA ASN A 29 26.81 18.41 5.69
C ASN A 29 25.84 17.36 5.08
N PRO A 30 25.37 16.38 5.85
CA PRO A 30 24.38 15.43 5.38
C PRO A 30 23.03 16.13 5.11
N TYR A 31 22.26 15.62 4.16
CA TYR A 31 20.97 16.20 3.78
C TYR A 31 19.85 15.49 4.55
N LEU A 32 18.87 16.25 5.03
CA LEU A 32 17.69 15.72 5.70
C LEU A 32 16.46 15.90 4.81
N ILE A 33 15.85 14.79 4.40
CA ILE A 33 14.55 14.80 3.72
C ILE A 33 13.47 14.69 4.78
N VAL A 34 12.63 15.72 4.93
CA VAL A 34 11.51 15.70 5.87
C VAL A 34 10.23 15.39 5.10
N SER A 35 9.54 14.31 5.49
CA SER A 35 8.28 13.89 4.87
C SER A 35 7.27 13.45 5.94
N GLU A 36 6.00 13.65 5.66
CA GLU A 36 4.93 13.01 6.43
C GLU A 36 4.72 11.58 5.94
N TYR A 37 4.59 10.66 6.89
CA TYR A 37 4.33 9.25 6.63
C TYR A 37 3.43 8.67 7.72
N ASN A 38 2.28 8.11 7.35
CA ASN A 38 1.27 7.60 8.30
C ASN A 38 0.89 8.61 9.41
N GLY A 39 0.67 9.87 9.02
CA GLY A 39 0.31 10.95 9.93
C GLY A 39 1.42 11.39 10.90
N SER A 40 2.66 10.93 10.68
CA SER A 40 3.83 11.26 11.49
C SER A 40 4.91 11.91 10.63
N LEU A 41 5.51 12.99 11.13
CA LEU A 41 6.62 13.65 10.46
C LEU A 41 7.92 12.86 10.69
N GLN A 42 8.59 12.47 9.62
CA GLN A 42 9.82 11.68 9.64
C GLN A 42 10.93 12.44 8.90
N GLY A 43 12.13 12.43 9.46
CA GLY A 43 13.34 12.90 8.80
C GLY A 43 14.15 11.71 8.29
N PHE A 44 14.56 11.73 7.02
CA PHE A 44 15.44 10.73 6.43
C PHE A 44 16.79 11.37 6.13
N LEU A 45 17.83 10.92 6.83
CA LEU A 45 19.19 11.39 6.63
C LEU A 45 19.79 10.67 5.42
N VAL A 46 20.23 11.45 4.44
CA VAL A 46 20.77 10.98 3.17
C VAL A 46 22.12 11.64 2.86
N ALA A 47 22.94 10.93 2.09
CA ALA A 47 24.25 11.42 1.68
C ALA A 47 24.17 12.62 0.71
N GLY A 48 23.08 12.71 -0.05
CA GLY A 48 22.88 13.74 -1.07
C GLY A 48 21.52 13.61 -1.76
N VAL A 49 21.09 14.70 -2.40
CA VAL A 49 19.95 14.72 -3.31
C VAL A 49 20.48 15.11 -4.69
N ASP A 50 20.40 14.21 -5.67
CA ASP A 50 20.79 14.50 -7.06
C ASP A 50 19.70 15.35 -7.73
N ARG A 51 18.48 14.83 -7.82
CA ARG A 51 17.33 15.48 -8.47
C ARG A 51 15.99 14.84 -8.08
N ILE A 52 14.90 15.54 -8.36
CA ILE A 52 13.53 15.02 -8.24
C ILE A 52 13.02 14.70 -9.66
N ILE A 53 12.62 13.45 -9.90
CA ILE A 53 12.09 12.98 -11.19
C ILE A 53 10.68 12.47 -10.97
N ARG A 54 9.77 12.78 -11.89
CA ARG A 54 8.40 12.25 -11.91
C ARG A 54 8.31 11.12 -12.92
N PHE A 55 7.84 9.97 -12.49
CA PHE A 55 7.61 8.80 -13.34
C PHE A 55 6.12 8.46 -13.42
N SER A 56 5.70 7.85 -14.53
CA SER A 56 4.44 7.13 -14.58
C SER A 56 4.59 5.76 -13.91
N TRP A 57 3.53 5.25 -13.29
CA TRP A 57 3.52 3.92 -12.68
C TRP A 57 3.86 2.80 -13.68
N SER A 58 3.57 2.99 -14.96
CA SER A 58 3.94 2.05 -16.02
C SER A 58 5.45 1.87 -16.21
N ALA A 59 6.25 2.90 -15.88
CA ALA A 59 7.71 2.89 -15.93
C ALA A 59 8.35 2.35 -14.63
N ILE A 60 7.54 2.13 -13.59
CA ILE A 60 7.93 1.55 -12.31
C ILE A 60 7.63 0.06 -12.37
N LYS A 61 8.65 -0.77 -12.17
CA LYS A 61 8.56 -2.23 -12.29
C LYS A 61 8.79 -2.90 -10.95
N THR A 62 8.25 -4.10 -10.83
CA THR A 62 8.55 -4.98 -9.70
C THR A 62 10.06 -5.35 -9.73
N PRO A 63 10.79 -5.29 -8.61
CA PRO A 63 12.20 -5.64 -8.57
C PRO A 63 12.42 -7.12 -8.92
N PRO A 64 13.51 -7.48 -9.60
CA PRO A 64 13.94 -8.87 -9.72
C PRO A 64 14.15 -9.51 -8.35
N ALA A 65 13.94 -10.83 -8.23
CA ALA A 65 14.06 -11.55 -6.95
C ALA A 65 15.41 -11.33 -6.25
N ILE A 66 16.50 -11.38 -7.01
CA ILE A 66 17.86 -11.15 -6.50
C ILE A 66 18.04 -9.75 -5.87
N VAL A 67 17.38 -8.72 -6.42
CA VAL A 67 17.43 -7.35 -5.88
C VAL A 67 16.68 -7.28 -4.56
N ARG A 68 15.51 -7.93 -4.45
CA ARG A 68 14.75 -7.99 -3.19
C ARG A 68 15.52 -8.71 -2.09
N GLU A 69 16.10 -9.87 -2.41
CA GLU A 69 16.84 -10.70 -1.46
C GLU A 69 18.09 -9.98 -0.94
N ASN A 70 18.89 -9.39 -1.84
CA ASN A 70 20.10 -8.66 -1.47
C ASN A 70 19.83 -7.42 -0.61
N ASN A 71 18.65 -6.81 -0.74
CA ASN A 71 18.26 -5.63 0.03
C ASN A 71 17.31 -5.97 1.20
N LYS A 72 17.21 -7.25 1.62
CA LYS A 72 16.36 -7.70 2.73
C LYS A 72 14.88 -7.24 2.62
N GLY A 73 14.38 -7.11 1.39
CA GLY A 73 13.04 -6.63 1.10
C GLY A 73 12.82 -5.13 1.30
N ALA A 74 13.87 -4.32 1.50
CA ALA A 74 13.76 -2.85 1.63
C ALA A 74 13.56 -2.11 0.30
N VAL A 75 13.34 -2.84 -0.80
CA VAL A 75 13.12 -2.29 -2.15
C VAL A 75 11.78 -2.81 -2.66
N THR A 76 10.85 -1.89 -2.90
CA THR A 76 9.50 -2.23 -3.38
C THR A 76 9.41 -2.21 -4.91
N ALA A 77 10.20 -1.35 -5.56
CA ALA A 77 10.13 -1.12 -6.99
C ALA A 77 11.50 -0.75 -7.59
N VAL A 78 11.61 -0.84 -8.92
CA VAL A 78 12.76 -0.38 -9.70
C VAL A 78 12.32 0.43 -10.91
N THR A 79 13.15 1.35 -11.35
CA THR A 79 12.96 2.06 -12.61
C THR A 79 14.30 2.32 -13.30
N MET A 80 14.26 2.70 -14.58
CA MET A 80 15.44 3.02 -15.38
C MET A 80 15.42 4.50 -15.73
N LEU A 81 16.55 5.17 -15.52
CA LEU A 81 16.76 6.54 -16.00
C LEU A 81 17.03 6.53 -17.52
N GLU A 82 16.91 7.70 -18.15
CA GLU A 82 17.17 7.88 -19.58
C GLU A 82 18.60 7.49 -19.99
N ASP A 83 19.56 7.64 -19.08
CA ASP A 83 20.97 7.26 -19.27
C ASP A 83 21.25 5.76 -19.05
N GLY A 84 20.20 4.95 -18.83
CA GLY A 84 20.30 3.52 -18.62
C GLY A 84 20.69 3.10 -17.20
N ARG A 85 20.83 4.03 -16.25
CA ARG A 85 21.06 3.67 -14.85
C ARG A 85 19.78 3.16 -14.20
N MET A 86 19.89 2.05 -13.47
CA MET A 86 18.79 1.50 -12.66
C MET A 86 18.73 2.24 -11.31
N VAL A 87 17.52 2.62 -10.91
CA VAL A 87 17.24 3.23 -9.61
C VAL A 87 16.31 2.32 -8.82
N LEU A 88 16.65 2.10 -7.55
CA LEU A 88 15.86 1.33 -6.60
C LEU A 88 14.92 2.27 -5.83
N ILE A 89 13.67 1.87 -5.68
CA ILE A 89 12.66 2.59 -4.91
C ILE A 89 12.51 1.86 -3.57
N LEU A 90 12.75 2.58 -2.48
CA LEU A 90 12.77 2.03 -1.14
C LEU A 90 11.37 1.76 -0.60
N ASP A 91 11.20 0.62 0.07
CA ASP A 91 10.04 0.35 0.92
C ASP A 91 10.23 1.08 2.26
N VAL A 92 9.68 2.29 2.36
CA VAL A 92 9.78 3.12 3.56
C VAL A 92 9.08 2.46 4.75
N GLU A 93 8.02 1.68 4.54
CA GLU A 93 7.32 0.95 5.61
C GLU A 93 8.24 -0.09 6.22
N LYS A 94 8.90 -0.88 5.37
CA LYS A 94 9.88 -1.87 5.82
C LYS A 94 11.02 -1.23 6.58
N VAL A 95 11.58 -0.15 6.05
CA VAL A 95 12.68 0.59 6.70
C VAL A 95 12.26 1.10 8.07
N LEU A 96 11.09 1.74 8.18
CA LEU A 96 10.59 2.24 9.47
C LEU A 96 10.28 1.12 10.44
N ASN A 97 9.64 0.03 9.98
CA ASN A 97 9.31 -1.12 10.81
C ASN A 97 10.56 -1.83 11.36
N ASP A 98 11.67 -1.84 10.62
CA ASP A 98 12.93 -2.43 11.09
C ASP A 98 13.62 -1.60 12.18
N ILE A 99 13.42 -0.28 12.17
CA ILE A 99 14.07 0.65 13.12
C ILE A 99 13.21 0.86 14.36
N CYS A 100 11.92 1.11 14.14
CA CYS A 100 10.93 1.40 15.16
C CYS A 100 9.67 0.57 14.86
N PRO A 101 9.71 -0.73 15.15
CA PRO A 101 8.55 -1.59 14.95
C PRO A 101 7.41 -1.07 15.82
N ARG A 102 6.22 -0.92 15.22
CA ARG A 102 5.00 -0.67 15.99
C ARG A 102 4.58 -1.97 16.66
N THR A 103 4.19 -1.88 17.93
CA THR A 103 3.69 -3.06 18.64
C THR A 103 2.31 -3.42 18.11
N ASP A 104 1.92 -4.69 18.27
CA ASP A 104 0.56 -5.11 17.95
C ASP A 104 -0.47 -4.34 18.81
N ASP A 105 -0.13 -3.98 20.05
CA ASP A 105 -1.01 -3.18 20.90
C ASP A 105 -1.26 -1.78 20.30
N ASP A 106 -0.25 -1.17 19.69
CA ASP A 106 -0.39 0.13 19.02
C ASP A 106 -1.20 0.03 17.72
N VAL A 107 -0.88 -0.95 16.85
CA VAL A 107 -1.50 -1.08 15.51
C VAL A 107 -2.97 -1.47 15.61
N PHE A 108 -3.31 -2.31 16.59
CA PHE A 108 -4.65 -2.86 16.75
C PHE A 108 -5.41 -2.22 17.92
N ALA A 109 -4.90 -1.12 18.48
CA ALA A 109 -5.55 -0.37 19.55
C ALA A 109 -6.99 -0.02 19.18
N GLY A 110 -7.94 -0.38 20.05
CA GLY A 110 -9.36 -0.04 19.87
C GLY A 110 -10.06 -0.77 18.72
N MET A 111 -9.42 -1.77 18.10
CA MET A 111 -10.08 -2.63 17.12
C MET A 111 -11.17 -3.45 17.80
N THR A 112 -12.40 -3.30 17.32
CA THR A 112 -13.56 -4.06 17.81
C THR A 112 -13.79 -5.30 16.94
N ILE A 113 -14.15 -6.41 17.60
CA ILE A 113 -14.59 -7.60 16.87
C ILE A 113 -15.99 -7.30 16.33
N ALA A 114 -16.17 -7.51 15.03
CA ALA A 114 -17.45 -7.38 14.33
C ALA A 114 -17.94 -8.79 13.92
N PRO A 115 -18.83 -9.43 14.70
CA PRO A 115 -19.32 -10.79 14.41
C PRO A 115 -19.88 -11.00 13.00
N GLU A 116 -20.47 -9.96 12.42
CA GLU A 116 -20.99 -9.89 11.06
C GLU A 116 -19.94 -10.11 9.95
N LEU A 117 -18.67 -9.88 10.27
CA LEU A 117 -17.55 -10.06 9.34
C LEU A 117 -17.07 -11.50 9.30
N ARG A 118 -17.47 -12.33 10.28
CA ARG A 118 -17.06 -13.73 10.34
C ARG A 118 -17.38 -14.46 9.04
N SER A 119 -16.41 -15.21 8.54
CA SER A 119 -16.52 -16.00 7.31
C SER A 119 -16.74 -15.19 6.02
N LYS A 120 -16.67 -13.86 6.07
CA LYS A 120 -16.59 -13.02 4.88
C LYS A 120 -15.17 -13.05 4.32
N CYS A 121 -15.05 -12.86 3.01
CA CYS A 121 -13.79 -12.87 2.29
C CYS A 121 -13.48 -11.49 1.70
N VAL A 122 -12.24 -11.04 1.89
CA VAL A 122 -11.73 -9.79 1.31
C VAL A 122 -10.57 -10.10 0.37
N LEU A 123 -10.55 -9.48 -0.80
CA LEU A 123 -9.32 -9.46 -1.61
C LEU A 123 -8.53 -8.22 -1.22
N PHE A 124 -7.23 -8.36 -0.91
CA PHE A 124 -6.38 -7.21 -0.69
C PHE A 124 -5.09 -7.24 -1.51
N ALA A 125 -4.62 -6.06 -1.94
CA ALA A 125 -3.42 -5.88 -2.75
C ALA A 125 -2.53 -4.81 -2.16
N ASP A 126 -1.27 -5.14 -1.88
CA ASP A 126 -0.26 -4.19 -1.36
C ASP A 126 1.14 -4.73 -1.70
N ASP A 127 2.07 -3.88 -2.16
CA ASP A 127 3.43 -4.26 -2.55
C ASP A 127 4.39 -4.33 -1.35
N SER A 128 4.09 -3.62 -0.26
CA SER A 128 4.80 -3.71 1.02
C SER A 128 4.46 -5.00 1.78
N SER A 129 5.50 -5.76 2.11
CA SER A 129 5.36 -6.97 2.93
C SER A 129 4.88 -6.67 4.36
N VAL A 130 5.22 -5.49 4.90
CA VAL A 130 4.82 -5.07 6.23
C VAL A 130 3.32 -4.75 6.26
N ALA A 131 2.83 -3.97 5.30
CA ALA A 131 1.40 -3.67 5.20
C ALA A 131 0.57 -4.94 5.00
N ARG A 132 0.97 -5.84 4.09
CA ARG A 132 0.29 -7.14 3.90
C ARG A 132 0.22 -7.95 5.18
N MET A 133 1.30 -7.98 5.97
CA MET A 133 1.32 -8.69 7.25
C MET A 133 0.36 -8.08 8.28
N GLN A 134 0.26 -6.75 8.33
CA GLN A 134 -0.65 -6.06 9.24
C GLN A 134 -2.12 -6.23 8.83
N ILE A 135 -2.44 -6.12 7.53
CA ILE A 135 -3.78 -6.40 7.00
C ILE A 135 -4.18 -7.84 7.34
N ARG A 136 -3.29 -8.80 7.12
CA ARG A 136 -3.52 -10.22 7.46
C ARG A 136 -3.88 -10.38 8.94
N LYS A 137 -3.05 -9.84 9.85
CA LYS A 137 -3.30 -9.88 11.29
C LYS A 137 -4.64 -9.23 11.67
N ALA A 138 -5.01 -8.12 11.04
CA ALA A 138 -6.29 -7.46 11.27
C ALA A 138 -7.46 -8.37 10.86
N LEU A 139 -7.42 -8.92 9.65
CA LEU A 139 -8.46 -9.80 9.12
C LEU A 139 -8.57 -11.11 9.91
N ASP A 140 -7.43 -11.69 10.34
CA ASP A 140 -7.38 -12.87 11.21
C ASP A 140 -8.11 -12.59 12.55
N ARG A 141 -7.88 -11.42 13.17
CA ARG A 141 -8.58 -10.99 14.40
C ARG A 141 -10.09 -10.81 14.20
N LEU A 142 -10.50 -10.40 13.00
CA LEU A 142 -11.91 -10.30 12.60
C LEU A 142 -12.52 -11.65 12.18
N SER A 143 -11.74 -12.73 12.15
CA SER A 143 -12.15 -14.05 11.66
C SER A 143 -12.68 -14.03 10.21
N MET A 144 -12.00 -13.24 9.35
CA MET A 144 -12.30 -13.12 7.92
C MET A 144 -11.35 -13.99 7.10
N SER A 145 -11.85 -14.53 6.00
CA SER A 145 -11.02 -15.11 4.95
C SER A 145 -10.45 -14.00 4.06
N TYR A 146 -9.37 -14.30 3.34
CA TYR A 146 -8.82 -13.34 2.39
C TYR A 146 -8.11 -13.96 1.20
N VAL A 147 -8.09 -13.21 0.11
CA VAL A 147 -7.25 -13.43 -1.07
C VAL A 147 -6.19 -12.33 -1.10
N ILE A 148 -4.91 -12.71 -1.13
CA ILE A 148 -3.80 -11.76 -1.11
C ILE A 148 -3.29 -11.55 -2.52
N ALA A 149 -2.97 -10.31 -2.90
CA ALA A 149 -2.16 -9.95 -4.05
C ALA A 149 -1.01 -9.02 -3.63
N THR A 150 0.07 -9.04 -4.40
CA THR A 150 1.28 -8.24 -4.14
C THR A 150 1.42 -7.05 -5.08
N THR A 151 0.59 -6.96 -6.12
CA THR A 151 0.57 -5.87 -7.10
C THR A 151 -0.86 -5.64 -7.59
N GLY A 152 -1.12 -4.48 -8.19
CA GLY A 152 -2.41 -4.19 -8.82
C GLY A 152 -2.70 -5.14 -9.99
N GLY A 153 -1.67 -5.52 -10.76
CA GLY A 153 -1.79 -6.48 -11.85
C GLY A 153 -2.19 -7.89 -11.37
N GLU A 154 -1.55 -8.39 -10.31
CA GLU A 154 -1.92 -9.68 -9.71
C GLU A 154 -3.35 -9.65 -9.13
N ALA A 155 -3.72 -8.54 -8.48
CA ALA A 155 -5.06 -8.35 -7.95
C ALA A 155 -6.10 -8.40 -9.07
N TRP A 156 -5.84 -7.70 -10.18
CA TRP A 156 -6.70 -7.70 -11.34
C TRP A 156 -6.86 -9.10 -11.95
N GLN A 157 -5.77 -9.85 -12.13
CA GLN A 157 -5.83 -11.22 -12.63
C GLN A 157 -6.68 -12.13 -11.75
N LYS A 158 -6.55 -12.03 -10.43
CA LYS A 158 -7.36 -12.82 -9.48
C LYS A 158 -8.83 -12.43 -9.56
N LEU A 159 -9.14 -11.14 -9.67
CA LEU A 159 -10.52 -10.66 -9.83
C LEU A 159 -11.15 -11.14 -11.14
N GLN A 160 -10.38 -11.14 -12.24
CA GLN A 160 -10.84 -11.69 -13.52
C GLN A 160 -11.13 -13.19 -13.40
N ALA A 161 -10.26 -13.96 -12.76
CA ALA A 161 -10.49 -15.39 -12.54
C ALA A 161 -11.77 -15.66 -11.71
N LEU A 162 -12.02 -14.86 -10.66
CA LEU A 162 -13.26 -14.93 -9.89
C LEU A 162 -14.49 -14.58 -10.72
N ALA A 163 -14.39 -13.58 -11.59
CA ALA A 163 -15.48 -13.14 -12.47
C ALA A 163 -15.79 -14.18 -13.57
N ASP A 164 -14.76 -14.80 -14.12
CA ASP A 164 -14.89 -15.88 -15.11
C ASP A 164 -15.52 -17.12 -14.47
N GLN A 165 -15.13 -17.45 -13.23
CA GLN A 165 -15.76 -18.53 -12.48
C GLN A 165 -17.24 -18.23 -12.19
N ALA A 166 -17.58 -17.02 -11.75
CA ALA A 166 -18.97 -16.62 -11.53
C ALA A 166 -19.81 -16.76 -12.81
N THR A 167 -19.24 -16.37 -13.95
CA THR A 167 -19.88 -16.50 -15.27
C THR A 167 -20.11 -17.97 -15.63
N ALA A 168 -19.13 -18.83 -15.39
CA ALA A 168 -19.25 -20.28 -15.62
C ALA A 168 -20.31 -20.94 -14.72
N GLU A 169 -20.52 -20.40 -13.51
CA GLU A 169 -21.57 -20.81 -12.57
C GLU A 169 -22.95 -20.21 -12.92
N GLY A 170 -23.06 -19.40 -13.99
CA GLY A 170 -24.29 -18.75 -14.40
C GLY A 170 -24.69 -17.54 -13.54
N LYS A 171 -23.76 -16.99 -12.76
CA LYS A 171 -23.96 -15.79 -11.93
C LYS A 171 -23.58 -14.54 -12.72
N GLU A 172 -24.36 -13.47 -12.52
CA GLU A 172 -24.09 -12.16 -13.14
C GLU A 172 -22.96 -11.39 -12.46
N GLN A 173 -22.67 -11.71 -11.19
CA GLN A 173 -21.76 -10.96 -10.32
C GLN A 173 -20.93 -11.89 -9.44
N VAL A 174 -19.74 -11.42 -9.07
CA VAL A 174 -18.87 -12.09 -8.09
C VAL A 174 -19.46 -11.96 -6.69
N ASP A 175 -19.64 -13.10 -6.02
CA ASP A 175 -20.15 -13.21 -4.64
C ASP A 175 -19.13 -13.79 -3.66
N GLN A 176 -18.03 -14.38 -4.16
CA GLN A 176 -17.01 -15.05 -3.36
C GLN A 176 -16.22 -14.10 -2.44
N ILE A 177 -16.10 -12.83 -2.82
CA ILE A 177 -15.50 -11.77 -2.00
C ILE A 177 -16.52 -10.66 -1.76
N GLN A 178 -16.39 -9.96 -0.63
CA GLN A 178 -17.33 -8.90 -0.24
C GLN A 178 -16.70 -7.51 -0.21
N CYS A 179 -15.38 -7.41 -0.30
CA CYS A 179 -14.67 -6.14 -0.41
C CYS A 179 -13.31 -6.32 -1.07
N ILE A 180 -12.83 -5.25 -1.69
CA ILE A 180 -11.48 -5.13 -2.20
C ILE A 180 -10.77 -4.03 -1.41
N LEU A 181 -9.59 -4.32 -0.89
CA LEU A 181 -8.67 -3.36 -0.28
C LEU A 181 -7.44 -3.22 -1.19
N SER A 182 -7.14 -2.04 -1.69
CA SER A 182 -5.98 -1.84 -2.56
C SER A 182 -5.09 -0.75 -2.03
N ASP A 183 -3.80 -1.02 -1.93
CA ASP A 183 -2.80 0.03 -1.87
C ASP A 183 -2.89 0.92 -3.12
N ILE A 184 -2.50 2.18 -2.99
CA ILE A 184 -2.45 3.10 -4.12
C ILE A 184 -1.14 2.95 -4.88
N GLU A 185 -0.02 2.84 -4.17
CA GLU A 185 1.33 3.02 -4.70
C GLU A 185 1.96 1.68 -5.11
N MET A 186 1.35 1.00 -6.07
CA MET A 186 1.85 -0.28 -6.57
C MET A 186 2.58 -0.12 -7.91
N PRO A 187 3.68 -0.89 -8.15
CA PRO A 187 4.35 -0.91 -9.44
C PRO A 187 3.43 -1.45 -10.54
N GLU A 188 3.68 -1.00 -11.77
CA GLU A 188 2.96 -1.39 -13.00
C GLU A 188 1.51 -0.93 -13.08
N MET A 189 0.69 -1.25 -12.07
CA MET A 189 -0.72 -0.86 -11.95
C MET A 189 -1.00 -0.30 -10.55
N ASP A 190 -1.28 1.00 -10.48
CA ASP A 190 -1.66 1.69 -9.24
C ASP A 190 -3.10 1.35 -8.81
N GLY A 191 -3.42 1.58 -7.53
CA GLY A 191 -4.75 1.29 -6.98
C GLY A 191 -5.88 2.07 -7.65
N PHE A 192 -5.59 3.26 -8.18
CA PHE A 192 -6.58 4.04 -8.95
C PHE A 192 -6.94 3.36 -10.26
N THR A 193 -5.95 2.85 -10.99
CA THR A 193 -6.12 2.13 -12.26
C THR A 193 -6.83 0.81 -12.03
N LEU A 194 -6.44 0.06 -10.99
CA LEU A 194 -7.15 -1.13 -10.57
C LEU A 194 -8.63 -0.84 -10.28
N THR A 195 -8.92 0.24 -9.55
CA THR A 195 -10.31 0.65 -9.24
C THR A 195 -11.10 0.95 -10.52
N LYS A 196 -10.49 1.64 -11.49
CA LYS A 196 -11.15 1.88 -12.79
C LYS A 196 -11.47 0.58 -13.53
N HIS A 197 -10.55 -0.38 -13.53
CA HIS A 197 -10.79 -1.68 -14.15
C HIS A 197 -11.94 -2.43 -13.46
N ILE A 198 -11.98 -2.42 -12.13
CA ILE A 198 -13.08 -3.01 -11.34
C ILE A 198 -14.43 -2.36 -11.69
N ARG A 199 -14.47 -1.02 -11.79
CA ARG A 199 -15.71 -0.29 -12.12
C ARG A 199 -16.16 -0.48 -13.56
N ALA A 200 -15.24 -0.77 -14.47
CA ALA A 200 -15.55 -1.02 -15.88
C ALA A 200 -16.08 -2.44 -16.14
N ASP A 201 -15.87 -3.40 -15.23
CA ASP A 201 -16.38 -4.76 -15.35
C ASP A 201 -17.71 -4.92 -14.58
N PRO A 202 -18.86 -5.11 -15.26
CA PRO A 202 -20.17 -5.24 -14.61
C PRO A 202 -20.25 -6.37 -13.56
N ARG A 203 -19.41 -7.40 -13.69
CA ARG A 203 -19.36 -8.55 -12.77
C ARG A 203 -18.70 -8.20 -11.44
N LEU A 204 -17.94 -7.11 -11.40
CA LEU A 204 -17.15 -6.65 -10.26
C LEU A 204 -17.58 -5.27 -9.74
N ALA A 205 -18.26 -4.47 -10.57
CA ALA A 205 -18.54 -3.06 -10.31
C ALA A 205 -19.32 -2.80 -9.01
N HIS A 206 -20.10 -3.77 -8.53
CA HIS A 206 -20.86 -3.70 -7.27
C HIS A 206 -19.98 -3.82 -6.02
N LEU A 207 -18.79 -4.41 -6.13
CA LEU A 207 -17.91 -4.65 -4.98
C LEU A 207 -17.37 -3.33 -4.40
N PRO A 208 -17.42 -3.15 -3.08
CA PRO A 208 -16.79 -2.00 -2.46
C PRO A 208 -15.26 -2.08 -2.66
N VAL A 209 -14.66 -0.95 -3.05
CA VAL A 209 -13.21 -0.81 -3.23
C VAL A 209 -12.72 0.25 -2.26
N MET A 210 -11.96 -0.18 -1.24
CA MET A 210 -11.33 0.71 -0.28
C MET A 210 -9.87 0.90 -0.68
N LEU A 211 -9.46 2.14 -0.88
CA LEU A 211 -8.06 2.46 -1.11
C LEU A 211 -7.34 2.61 0.23
N HIS A 212 -6.16 2.03 0.34
CA HIS A 212 -5.27 2.13 1.50
C HIS A 212 -4.00 2.88 1.08
N SER A 213 -3.50 3.81 1.87
CA SER A 213 -2.19 4.42 1.59
C SER A 213 -1.55 5.03 2.83
N SER A 214 -0.22 5.05 2.84
CA SER A 214 0.62 5.67 3.87
C SER A 214 0.72 7.19 3.73
N LEU A 215 0.30 7.76 2.58
CA LEU A 215 0.31 9.20 2.30
C LEU A 215 -1.06 9.80 2.56
N THR A 216 -1.20 10.46 3.69
CA THR A 216 -2.38 11.24 4.07
C THR A 216 -2.49 12.49 3.19
N GLY A 217 -3.50 12.56 2.31
CA GLY A 217 -3.69 13.74 1.46
C GLY A 217 -5.08 13.85 0.86
N ALA A 218 -5.71 15.02 1.00
CA ALA A 218 -7.04 15.31 0.45
C ALA A 218 -7.11 15.09 -1.08
N CYS A 219 -6.01 15.34 -1.80
CA CYS A 219 -5.91 15.12 -3.24
C CYS A 219 -6.07 13.63 -3.62
N ASN A 220 -5.47 12.72 -2.85
CA ASN A 220 -5.59 11.27 -3.10
C ASN A 220 -7.02 10.79 -2.85
N MET A 221 -7.70 11.33 -1.83
CA MET A 221 -9.09 11.01 -1.53
C MET A 221 -10.03 11.45 -2.67
N GLU A 222 -9.84 12.67 -3.19
CA GLU A 222 -10.68 13.20 -4.27
C GLU A 222 -10.48 12.42 -5.57
N LYS A 223 -9.23 12.12 -5.91
CA LYS A 223 -8.90 11.26 -7.06
C LYS A 223 -9.51 9.86 -6.88
N GLY A 224 -9.45 9.30 -5.67
CA GLY A 224 -10.07 8.02 -5.33
C GLY A 224 -11.57 8.01 -5.60
N ARG A 225 -12.30 9.03 -5.14
CA ARG A 225 -13.73 9.17 -5.42
C ARG A 225 -14.02 9.29 -6.91
N THR A 226 -13.22 10.07 -7.64
CA THR A 226 -13.38 10.27 -9.08
C THR A 226 -13.26 8.97 -9.86
N VAL A 227 -12.42 8.02 -9.42
CA VAL A 227 -12.28 6.71 -10.06
C VAL A 227 -13.28 5.65 -9.55
N GLY A 228 -14.16 6.03 -8.62
CA GLY A 228 -15.19 5.15 -8.06
C GLY A 228 -14.76 4.35 -6.84
N ALA A 229 -13.69 4.75 -6.13
CA ALA A 229 -13.37 4.14 -4.84
C ALA A 229 -14.48 4.42 -3.83
N THR A 230 -14.87 3.40 -3.08
CA THR A 230 -15.93 3.46 -2.07
C THR A 230 -15.47 4.28 -0.87
N ASP A 231 -14.24 4.04 -0.42
CA ASP A 231 -13.67 4.75 0.72
C ASP A 231 -12.14 4.74 0.68
N TYR A 232 -11.55 5.47 1.61
CA TYR A 232 -10.11 5.61 1.81
C TYR A 232 -9.74 5.28 3.25
N ILE A 233 -8.74 4.44 3.46
CA ILE A 233 -8.21 4.07 4.77
C ILE A 233 -6.77 4.56 4.86
N THR A 234 -6.35 5.02 6.04
CA THR A 234 -4.95 5.32 6.31
C THR A 234 -4.22 4.04 6.70
N LYS A 235 -2.98 3.85 6.21
CA LYS A 235 -2.14 2.71 6.63
C LYS A 235 -1.93 2.63 8.14
N PHE A 236 -1.96 1.40 8.64
CA PHE A 236 -1.79 1.06 10.06
C PHE A 236 -2.91 1.50 11.02
N ASP A 237 -4.10 1.84 10.52
CA ASP A 237 -5.30 2.05 11.35
C ASP A 237 -6.24 0.83 11.28
N ALA A 238 -5.97 -0.18 12.12
CA ALA A 238 -6.76 -1.41 12.10
C ALA A 238 -8.19 -1.22 12.64
N LYS A 239 -8.39 -0.23 13.53
CA LYS A 239 -9.72 0.16 14.02
C LYS A 239 -10.58 0.68 12.87
N MET A 240 -10.06 1.65 12.11
CA MET A 240 -10.75 2.18 10.94
C MET A 240 -11.01 1.11 9.88
N LEU A 241 -10.05 0.21 9.65
CA LEU A 241 -10.25 -0.92 8.74
C LEU A 241 -11.45 -1.79 9.17
N GLY A 242 -11.51 -2.19 10.44
CA GLY A 242 -12.62 -3.00 10.96
C GLY A 242 -13.97 -2.29 10.86
N GLU A 243 -14.03 -1.02 11.29
CA GLU A 243 -15.25 -0.20 11.24
C GLU A 243 -15.77 -0.03 9.80
N LYS A 244 -14.89 0.24 8.84
CA LYS A 244 -15.30 0.41 7.44
C LYS A 244 -15.70 -0.91 6.80
N LEU A 245 -14.96 -2.00 7.05
CA LEU A 245 -15.35 -3.32 6.54
C LEU A 245 -16.76 -3.68 7.04
N ALA A 246 -17.04 -3.50 8.34
CA ALA A 246 -18.37 -3.74 8.90
C ALA A 246 -19.44 -2.89 8.21
N LEU A 247 -19.18 -1.58 8.05
CA LEU A 247 -20.12 -0.65 7.42
C LEU A 247 -20.49 -1.05 5.98
N TYR A 248 -19.50 -1.31 5.13
CA TYR A 248 -19.72 -1.52 3.69
C TYR A 248 -20.11 -2.95 3.34
N ILE A 249 -19.73 -3.95 4.16
CA ILE A 249 -20.18 -5.33 3.96
C ILE A 249 -21.63 -5.50 4.44
N GLN A 250 -22.06 -4.80 5.49
CA GLN A 250 -23.46 -4.82 5.94
C GLN A 250 -24.41 -3.98 5.08
N ASN A 251 -23.92 -2.88 4.50
CA ASN A 251 -24.73 -1.97 3.69
C ASN A 251 -24.18 -1.87 2.26
N PRO A 252 -24.37 -2.89 1.40
CA PRO A 252 -23.93 -2.83 0.00
C PRO A 252 -24.48 -1.60 -0.75
N ASN A 253 -25.67 -1.13 -0.35
CA ASN A 253 -26.33 0.05 -0.93
C ASN A 253 -25.72 1.39 -0.50
N ALA A 254 -24.85 1.42 0.52
CA ALA A 254 -24.09 2.63 0.87
C ALA A 254 -23.10 3.02 -0.24
N ASN A 255 -22.72 2.07 -1.11
CA ASN A 255 -21.83 2.28 -2.25
C ASN A 255 -22.44 3.18 -3.34
N VAL A 256 -23.77 3.22 -3.46
CA VAL A 256 -24.48 3.87 -4.59
C VAL A 256 -24.73 5.36 -4.34
N LYS A 257 -24.84 5.82 -3.09
CA LYS A 257 -25.27 7.19 -2.76
C LYS A 257 -24.18 8.27 -2.80
N LYS A 258 -22.92 7.93 -3.08
CA LYS A 258 -21.82 8.92 -3.15
C LYS A 258 -21.34 9.25 -4.58
N ALA A 259 -21.91 8.60 -5.60
CA ALA A 259 -21.53 8.78 -7.00
C ALA A 259 -22.57 9.56 -7.84
N ALA A 260 -23.57 10.17 -7.20
CA ALA A 260 -24.62 10.98 -7.83
C ALA A 260 -24.50 12.45 -7.42
#